data_AF-A0A5Q0TMQ3-F1
#
_entry.id   AF-A0A5Q0TMQ3-F1
#
_cell.length_a   1.000
_cell.length_b   1.000
_cell.length_c   1.000
_cell.angle_alpha   90.00
_cell.angle_beta   90.00
_cell.angle_gamma   90.00
#
_symmetry.space_group_name_H-M   'P 1'
#
loop_
_entity.id
_entity.type
_entity.pdbx_description
1 polymer ?
#
loop_
_entity_poly.entity_id
_entity_poly.type
_entity_poly.pdbx_seq_one_letter_code
_entity_poly.pdbx_strand_id
1 'polypeptide(L)'
;MLSSVYVKEVPELTLITSTDWIAIGSMVVTVIIVVLAAWFQVHQAKKLAEQTKQQMEAEQDLKRRQFIAQSRREWIATLRNEVSGFLSASGEYHTYIIGTYHMAYHLPPQKRENGIILNAVVLSNELINTRVRIELLLNPEVNDQAVKVKVSIKDLNLDNELIYSLNKIIKQLSDIREYIEKEPDIDSLSQGVDDMNKDYVQLLNETKAYAKVILKTEWERVKKLEG
;
A
#
# COMPACT_ATOMS: atom_id res chain seq x y z
N MET A 1 -67.45 98.65 47.74
CA MET A 1 -67.54 97.89 46.47
C MET A 1 -66.12 97.65 45.97
N LEU A 2 -65.93 96.51 45.31
CA LEU A 2 -64.69 95.95 44.73
C LEU A 2 -63.87 95.11 45.71
N SER A 3 -63.40 93.90 45.39
CA SER A 3 -63.78 92.87 44.43
C SER A 3 -62.93 91.67 44.87
N SER A 4 -63.53 90.54 45.27
CA SER A 4 -62.77 89.34 45.63
C SER A 4 -62.17 88.72 44.35
N VAL A 5 -60.85 88.61 44.32
CA VAL A 5 -60.09 87.95 43.25
C VAL A 5 -60.14 86.44 43.49
N TYR A 6 -60.83 85.72 42.61
CA TYR A 6 -60.79 84.26 42.56
C TYR A 6 -59.55 83.82 41.76
N VAL A 7 -58.65 83.07 42.40
CA VAL A 7 -57.49 82.46 41.75
C VAL A 7 -57.85 81.02 41.34
N LYS A 8 -58.12 80.93 40.04
CA LYS A 8 -57.93 79.84 39.06
C LYS A 8 -57.54 78.44 39.58
N GLU A 9 -58.36 77.46 39.23
CA GLU A 9 -58.18 76.02 39.42
C GLU A 9 -56.84 75.50 38.86
N VAL A 10 -56.28 74.50 39.54
CA VAL A 10 -55.06 73.76 39.14
C VAL A 10 -55.35 72.97 37.86
N PRO A 11 -54.50 73.00 36.83
CA PRO A 11 -54.77 72.27 35.59
C PRO A 11 -54.63 70.77 35.83
N GLU A 12 -55.71 70.02 35.58
CA GLU A 12 -55.64 68.57 35.42
C GLU A 12 -54.80 68.25 34.19
N LEU A 13 -53.57 67.75 34.40
CA LEU A 13 -52.77 67.13 33.37
C LEU A 13 -53.44 65.82 32.96
N THR A 14 -54.40 65.91 32.03
CA THR A 14 -54.88 64.74 31.29
C THR A 14 -53.75 64.29 30.38
N LEU A 15 -52.92 63.37 30.88
CA LEU A 15 -52.02 62.57 30.04
C LEU A 15 -52.90 61.72 29.13
N ILE A 16 -53.28 62.28 27.99
CA ILE A 16 -53.79 61.52 26.86
C ILE A 16 -52.59 60.72 26.35
N THR A 17 -52.36 59.56 26.94
CA THR A 17 -51.47 58.55 26.37
C THR A 17 -52.17 57.95 25.16
N SER A 18 -52.27 58.74 24.08
CA SER A 18 -52.61 58.21 22.77
C SER A 18 -51.50 57.23 22.40
N THR A 19 -51.80 55.94 22.49
CA THR A 19 -50.90 54.87 22.07
C THR A 19 -50.45 55.15 20.64
N ASP A 20 -49.15 55.39 20.44
CA ASP A 20 -48.59 55.71 19.13
C ASP A 20 -48.48 54.42 18.31
N TRP A 21 -49.56 54.11 17.59
CA TRP A 21 -49.68 52.95 16.73
C TRP A 21 -48.66 52.93 15.59
N ILE A 22 -48.14 54.09 15.19
CA ILE A 22 -47.11 54.20 14.14
C ILE A 22 -45.76 53.75 14.72
N ALA A 23 -45.42 54.18 15.93
CA ALA A 23 -44.22 53.73 16.64
C ALA A 23 -44.26 52.21 16.89
N ILE A 24 -45.40 51.66 17.34
CA ILE A 24 -45.57 50.21 17.53
C ILE A 24 -45.47 49.47 16.18
N GLY A 25 -46.12 49.97 15.13
CA GLY A 25 -46.09 49.37 13.80
C GLY A 25 -44.67 49.31 13.20
N SER A 26 -43.90 50.40 13.33
CA SER A 26 -42.51 50.45 12.86
C SER A 26 -41.58 49.50 13.65
N MET A 27 -41.76 49.36 14.97
CA MET A 27 -41.03 48.35 15.75
C MET A 27 -41.34 46.94 15.26
N VAL A 28 -42.61 46.59 15.04
CA VAL A 28 -43.01 45.27 14.58
C VAL A 28 -42.39 44.94 13.22
N VAL A 29 -42.41 45.88 12.27
CA VAL A 29 -41.77 45.72 10.96
C VAL A 29 -40.26 45.50 11.10
N THR A 30 -39.60 46.27 11.95
CA THR A 30 -38.16 46.15 12.18
C THR A 30 -37.80 44.79 12.79
N VAL A 31 -38.60 44.31 13.74
CA VAL A 31 -38.45 42.97 14.33
C VAL A 31 -38.60 41.89 13.27
N ILE A 32 -39.62 41.99 12.40
CA ILE A 32 -39.82 41.03 11.30
C ILE A 32 -38.62 41.01 10.34
N ILE A 33 -38.10 42.18 9.96
CA ILE A 33 -36.93 42.28 9.08
C ILE A 33 -35.70 41.62 9.72
N VAL A 34 -35.44 41.87 11.00
CA VAL A 34 -34.31 41.26 11.72
C VAL A 34 -34.47 39.75 11.81
N VAL A 35 -35.67 39.25 12.09
CA VAL A 35 -35.94 37.80 12.14
C VAL A 35 -35.73 37.15 10.78
N LEU A 36 -36.21 37.76 9.69
CA LEU A 36 -36.00 37.26 8.33
C LEU A 36 -34.52 37.28 7.92
N ALA A 37 -33.80 38.35 8.25
CA ALA A 37 -32.37 38.45 7.99
C ALA A 37 -31.56 37.39 8.76
N ALA A 38 -31.86 37.20 10.05
CA ALA A 38 -31.23 36.17 10.89
C ALA A 38 -31.54 34.76 10.36
N TRP A 39 -32.80 34.50 9.98
CA TRP A 39 -33.19 33.22 9.39
C TRP A 39 -32.44 32.92 8.09
N PHE A 40 -32.31 33.92 7.20
CA PHE A 40 -31.57 33.79 5.96
C PHE A 40 -30.07 33.54 6.21
N GLN A 41 -29.45 34.24 7.16
CA GLN A 41 -28.06 34.02 7.55
C GLN A 41 -27.82 32.61 8.10
N VAL A 42 -28.70 32.12 8.97
CA VAL A 42 -28.63 30.76 9.52
C VAL A 42 -28.78 29.71 8.41
N HIS A 43 -29.70 29.93 7.47
CA HIS A 43 -29.91 29.01 6.35
C HIS A 43 -28.68 28.93 5.44
N GLN A 44 -28.05 30.07 5.11
CA GLN A 44 -26.82 30.10 4.32
C GLN A 44 -25.64 29.46 5.06
N ALA A 45 -25.49 29.74 6.36
CA ALA A 45 -24.43 29.15 7.17
C ALA A 45 -24.56 27.61 7.24
N LYS A 46 -25.79 27.09 7.39
CA LYS A 46 -26.04 25.65 7.37
C LYS A 46 -25.67 25.02 6.02
N LYS A 47 -26.06 25.65 4.91
CA LYS A 47 -25.72 25.17 3.56
C LYS A 47 -24.20 25.17 3.33
N LEU A 48 -23.50 26.22 3.77
CA LEU A 48 -22.05 26.30 3.67
C LEU A 48 -21.37 25.23 4.51
N ALA A 49 -21.82 25.00 5.75
CA ALA A 49 -21.27 23.96 6.62
C ALA A 49 -21.44 22.55 6.02
N GLU A 50 -22.58 22.28 5.40
CA GLU A 50 -22.85 20.99 4.75
C GLU A 50 -22.00 20.79 3.50
N GLN A 51 -21.80 21.84 2.69
CA GLN A 51 -20.87 21.82 1.55
C GLN A 51 -19.42 21.62 1.98
N THR A 52 -18.96 22.34 3.02
CA THR A 52 -17.61 22.17 3.57
C THR A 52 -17.41 20.76 4.11
N LYS A 53 -18.41 20.19 4.80
CA LYS A 53 -18.35 18.81 5.30
C LYS A 53 -18.21 17.80 4.16
N GLN A 54 -19.02 17.92 3.10
CA GLN A 54 -18.94 17.05 1.93
C GLN A 54 -17.59 17.21 1.20
N GLN A 55 -17.06 18.43 1.10
CA GLN A 55 -15.73 18.68 0.52
C GLN A 55 -14.62 18.05 1.36
N MET A 56 -14.68 18.17 2.69
CA MET A 56 -13.69 17.56 3.59
C MET A 56 -13.73 16.03 3.52
N GLU A 57 -14.93 15.43 3.48
CA GLU A 57 -15.08 13.97 3.31
C GLU A 57 -14.52 13.50 1.96
N ALA A 58 -14.82 14.21 0.87
CA ALA A 58 -14.29 13.91 -0.45
C ALA A 58 -12.75 14.07 -0.53
N GLU A 59 -12.19 15.12 0.09
CA GLU A 59 -10.75 15.34 0.17
C GLU A 59 -10.05 14.27 1.01
N GLN A 60 -10.66 13.87 2.13
CA GLN A 60 -10.15 12.81 2.99
C GLN A 60 -10.15 11.46 2.26
N ASP A 61 -11.22 11.16 1.52
CA ASP A 61 -11.31 9.97 0.70
C ASP A 61 -10.28 9.96 -0.44
N LEU A 62 -10.07 11.10 -1.10
CA LEU A 62 -9.02 11.24 -2.12
C LEU A 62 -7.63 10.99 -1.53
N LYS A 63 -7.30 11.63 -0.40
CA LYS A 63 -6.02 11.42 0.31
C LYS A 63 -5.83 9.96 0.71
N ARG A 64 -6.90 9.30 1.18
CA ARG A 64 -6.87 7.89 1.54
C ARG A 64 -6.59 7.01 0.31
N ARG A 65 -7.26 7.25 -0.81
CA ARG A 65 -7.03 6.50 -2.06
C ARG A 65 -5.60 6.69 -2.58
N GLN A 66 -5.11 7.93 -2.60
CA GLN A 66 -3.73 8.26 -2.98
C GLN A 66 -2.71 7.56 -2.08
N PHE A 67 -2.92 7.58 -0.77
CA PHE A 67 -2.06 6.89 0.18
C PHE A 67 -2.02 5.37 -0.08
N ILE A 68 -3.19 4.74 -0.30
CA ILE A 68 -3.27 3.30 -0.60
C ILE A 68 -2.57 2.99 -1.93
N ALA A 69 -2.81 3.79 -2.97
CA ALA A 69 -2.18 3.62 -4.27
C ALA A 69 -0.66 3.72 -4.17
N GLN A 70 -0.14 4.73 -3.46
CA GLN A 70 1.30 4.90 -3.25
C GLN A 70 1.91 3.74 -2.48
N SER A 71 1.31 3.33 -1.36
CA SER A 71 1.80 2.19 -0.58
C SER A 71 1.83 0.89 -1.41
N ARG A 72 0.84 0.67 -2.28
CA ARG A 72 0.84 -0.46 -3.22
C ARG A 72 1.93 -0.35 -4.28
N ARG A 73 2.20 0.83 -4.84
CA ARG A 73 3.30 1.04 -5.80
C ARG A 73 4.65 0.71 -5.18
N GLU A 74 4.87 1.14 -3.94
CA GLU A 74 6.08 0.84 -3.18
C GLU A 74 6.21 -0.67 -2.95
N TRP A 75 5.13 -1.34 -2.53
CA TRP A 75 5.12 -2.79 -2.38
C TRP A 75 5.43 -3.53 -3.70
N ILE A 76 4.83 -3.13 -4.83
CA ILE A 76 5.11 -3.70 -6.16
C ILE A 76 6.60 -3.54 -6.51
N ALA A 77 7.18 -2.37 -6.24
CA ALA A 77 8.57 -2.09 -6.52
C ALA A 77 9.50 -2.98 -5.67
N THR A 78 9.23 -3.10 -4.37
CA THR A 78 10.00 -3.95 -3.46
C THR A 78 9.90 -5.41 -3.87
N LEU A 79 8.70 -5.94 -4.14
CA LEU A 79 8.52 -7.33 -4.57
C LEU A 79 9.27 -7.62 -5.88
N ARG A 80 9.19 -6.69 -6.86
CA ARG A 80 9.93 -6.82 -8.11
C ARG A 80 11.44 -6.90 -7.88
N ASN A 81 11.97 -6.07 -7.00
CA ASN A 81 13.39 -6.04 -6.69
C ASN A 81 13.84 -7.34 -6.01
N GLU A 82 13.10 -7.81 -5.01
CA GLU A 82 13.41 -9.06 -4.31
C GLU A 82 13.32 -10.28 -5.24
N VAL A 83 12.28 -10.38 -6.08
CA VAL A 83 12.20 -11.46 -7.08
C VAL A 83 13.35 -11.39 -8.09
N SER A 84 13.71 -10.20 -8.56
CA SER A 84 14.84 -10.05 -9.49
C SER A 84 16.16 -10.42 -8.82
N GLY A 85 16.36 -10.02 -7.56
CA GLY A 85 17.51 -10.41 -6.75
C GLY A 85 17.59 -11.93 -6.56
N PHE A 86 16.47 -12.59 -6.27
CA PHE A 86 16.42 -14.05 -6.14
C PHE A 86 16.83 -14.73 -7.44
N LEU A 87 16.28 -14.28 -8.57
CA LEU A 87 16.60 -14.85 -9.88
C LEU A 87 18.08 -14.67 -10.24
N SER A 88 18.66 -13.49 -9.95
CA SER A 88 20.09 -13.22 -10.15
C SER A 88 20.95 -14.14 -9.30
N ALA A 89 20.71 -14.16 -7.97
CA ALA A 89 21.44 -15.00 -7.03
C ALA A 89 21.33 -16.49 -7.41
N SER A 90 20.18 -16.91 -7.95
CA SER A 90 19.99 -18.30 -8.37
C SER A 90 20.83 -18.64 -9.58
N GLY A 91 20.93 -17.71 -10.54
CA GLY A 91 21.75 -17.87 -11.74
C GLY A 91 23.24 -17.83 -11.42
N GLU A 92 23.65 -16.98 -10.47
CA GLU A 92 25.01 -16.94 -9.94
C GLU A 92 25.37 -18.24 -9.23
N TYR A 93 24.49 -18.74 -8.35
CA TYR A 93 24.71 -20.03 -7.67
C TYR A 93 24.76 -21.19 -8.65
N HIS A 94 23.87 -21.21 -9.65
CA HIS A 94 23.88 -22.21 -10.72
C HIS A 94 25.19 -22.18 -11.54
N THR A 95 25.58 -20.99 -12.00
CA THR A 95 26.83 -20.79 -12.76
C THR A 95 28.05 -21.18 -11.92
N TYR A 96 28.00 -20.89 -10.63
CA TYR A 96 29.04 -21.27 -9.69
C TYR A 96 29.14 -22.79 -9.56
N ILE A 97 28.02 -23.50 -9.33
CA ILE A 97 27.99 -24.96 -9.23
C ILE A 97 28.52 -25.61 -10.51
N ILE A 98 28.01 -25.21 -11.69
CA ILE A 98 28.50 -25.73 -12.98
C ILE A 98 29.96 -25.34 -13.24
N GLY A 99 30.37 -24.13 -12.88
CA GLY A 99 31.75 -23.67 -13.00
C GLY A 99 32.71 -24.48 -12.12
N THR A 100 32.30 -24.79 -10.88
CA THR A 100 33.08 -25.66 -9.99
C THR A 100 33.18 -27.08 -10.51
N TYR A 101 32.13 -27.60 -11.16
CA TYR A 101 32.19 -28.83 -11.94
C TYR A 101 33.27 -28.73 -13.03
N HIS A 102 33.21 -27.72 -13.91
CA HIS A 102 34.22 -27.52 -14.96
C HIS A 102 35.65 -27.34 -14.44
N MET A 103 35.85 -26.75 -13.25
CA MET A 103 37.16 -26.64 -12.63
C MET A 103 37.64 -27.94 -11.96
N ALA A 104 36.71 -28.77 -11.45
CA ALA A 104 37.03 -30.08 -10.89
C ALA A 104 37.62 -31.04 -11.93
N TYR A 105 37.33 -30.84 -13.24
CA TYR A 105 37.99 -31.53 -14.36
C TYR A 105 39.51 -31.31 -14.43
N HIS A 106 40.02 -30.20 -13.89
CA HIS A 106 41.37 -29.74 -14.18
C HIS A 106 42.26 -29.54 -12.94
N LEU A 107 41.72 -29.70 -11.72
CA LEU A 107 42.45 -29.44 -10.47
C LEU A 107 42.57 -30.68 -9.58
N PRO A 108 43.74 -30.91 -8.92
CA PRO A 108 43.90 -31.98 -7.93
C PRO A 108 42.93 -31.78 -6.73
N PRO A 109 42.42 -32.86 -6.11
CA PRO A 109 41.44 -32.80 -5.03
C PRO A 109 41.80 -31.86 -3.87
N GLN A 110 43.09 -31.79 -3.52
CA GLN A 110 43.63 -31.08 -2.35
C GLN A 110 43.54 -29.54 -2.44
N LYS A 111 43.30 -28.96 -3.62
CA LYS A 111 43.14 -27.50 -3.79
C LYS A 111 41.67 -27.06 -3.88
N ARG A 112 40.71 -28.00 -3.80
CA ARG A 112 39.28 -27.73 -4.02
C ARG A 112 38.55 -27.23 -2.79
N GLU A 113 38.97 -27.55 -1.57
CA GLU A 113 38.01 -27.65 -0.46
C GLU A 113 37.61 -26.33 0.22
N ASN A 114 38.50 -25.38 0.51
CA ASN A 114 38.13 -24.29 1.43
C ASN A 114 37.47 -23.06 0.77
N GLY A 115 37.96 -22.61 -0.40
CA GLY A 115 37.38 -21.46 -1.10
C GLY A 115 36.07 -21.81 -1.80
N ILE A 116 35.93 -23.06 -2.25
CA ILE A 116 34.77 -23.48 -3.04
C ILE A 116 33.53 -23.69 -2.16
N ILE A 117 33.73 -24.29 -0.98
CA ILE A 117 32.63 -24.56 -0.04
C ILE A 117 32.10 -23.27 0.57
N LEU A 118 32.97 -22.31 0.91
CA LEU A 118 32.55 -21.05 1.53
C LEU A 118 31.65 -20.22 0.60
N ASN A 119 32.03 -20.07 -0.68
CA ASN A 119 31.24 -19.30 -1.64
C ASN A 119 29.89 -19.98 -1.98
N ALA A 120 29.85 -21.32 -2.04
CA ALA A 120 28.59 -22.05 -2.22
C ALA A 120 27.60 -21.80 -1.07
N VAL A 121 28.09 -21.83 0.16
CA VAL A 121 27.27 -21.59 1.37
C VAL A 121 26.76 -20.15 1.40
N VAL A 122 27.58 -19.17 1.04
CA VAL A 122 27.17 -17.75 0.97
C VAL A 122 26.06 -17.56 -0.04
N LEU A 123 26.23 -18.06 -1.27
CA LEU A 123 25.22 -17.94 -2.34
C LEU A 123 23.92 -18.68 -1.99
N SER A 124 24.01 -19.86 -1.37
CA SER A 124 22.84 -20.59 -0.88
C SER A 124 22.09 -19.83 0.22
N ASN A 125 22.82 -19.21 1.16
CA ASN A 125 22.20 -18.41 2.21
C ASN A 125 21.53 -17.16 1.66
N GLU A 126 22.13 -16.50 0.67
CA GLU A 126 21.54 -15.35 -0.01
C GLU A 126 20.23 -15.71 -0.72
N LEU A 127 20.18 -16.88 -1.38
CA LEU A 127 18.97 -17.40 -1.99
C LEU A 127 17.85 -17.63 -0.98
N ILE A 128 18.16 -18.29 0.15
CA ILE A 128 17.20 -18.55 1.22
C ILE A 128 16.69 -17.24 1.81
N ASN A 129 17.59 -16.30 2.09
CA ASN A 129 17.23 -14.99 2.65
C ASN A 129 16.29 -14.21 1.72
N THR A 130 16.60 -14.17 0.43
CA THR A 130 15.75 -13.47 -0.55
C THR A 130 14.40 -14.17 -0.69
N ARG A 131 14.34 -15.51 -0.66
CA ARG A 131 13.06 -16.26 -0.63
C ARG A 131 12.22 -15.89 0.58
N VAL A 132 12.81 -15.83 1.77
CA VAL A 132 12.10 -15.46 3.00
C VAL A 132 11.58 -14.03 2.92
N ARG A 133 12.34 -13.09 2.36
CA ARG A 133 11.85 -11.71 2.14
C ARG A 133 10.65 -11.67 1.20
N ILE A 134 10.68 -12.42 0.10
CA ILE A 134 9.54 -12.53 -0.82
C ILE A 134 8.33 -13.10 -0.08
N GLU A 135 8.51 -14.15 0.71
CA GLU A 135 7.44 -14.77 1.50
C GLU A 135 6.81 -13.79 2.50
N LEU A 136 7.61 -12.99 3.19
CA LEU A 136 7.12 -11.96 4.10
C LEU A 136 6.38 -10.82 3.38
N LEU A 137 6.80 -10.49 2.15
CA LEU A 137 6.11 -9.48 1.32
C LEU A 137 4.75 -9.98 0.82
N LEU A 138 4.63 -11.27 0.53
CA LEU A 138 3.38 -11.90 0.08
C LEU A 138 2.45 -12.21 1.27
N ASN A 139 3.01 -12.47 2.46
CA ASN A 139 2.27 -12.79 3.69
C ASN A 139 2.50 -11.74 4.79
N PRO A 140 1.94 -10.51 4.66
CA PRO A 140 2.15 -9.44 5.64
C PRO A 140 1.56 -9.73 7.02
N GLU A 141 0.68 -10.74 7.17
CA GLU A 141 0.10 -11.13 8.48
C GLU A 141 1.16 -11.65 9.48
N VAL A 142 2.35 -12.05 9.00
CA VAL A 142 3.48 -12.49 9.83
C VAL A 142 4.29 -11.28 10.36
N ASN A 143 4.04 -10.07 9.87
CA ASN A 143 4.80 -8.87 10.20
C ASN A 143 3.86 -7.74 10.69
N ASP A 144 3.77 -7.57 12.03
CA ASP A 144 2.91 -6.59 12.72
C ASP A 144 3.11 -5.12 12.28
N GLN A 145 4.20 -4.80 11.57
CA GLN A 145 4.45 -3.46 11.03
C GLN A 145 3.90 -3.24 9.61
N ALA A 146 3.48 -4.30 8.91
CA ALA A 146 2.94 -4.25 7.55
C ALA A 146 1.40 -4.09 7.47
N VAL A 147 0.77 -3.64 8.57
CA VAL A 147 -0.68 -3.55 8.78
C VAL A 147 -1.44 -2.63 7.78
N LYS A 148 -0.79 -1.99 6.81
CA LYS A 148 -1.47 -1.01 5.92
C LYS A 148 -1.83 -1.46 4.51
N VAL A 149 -1.40 -2.63 4.06
CA VAL A 149 -1.93 -3.20 2.81
C VAL A 149 -2.33 -4.65 3.06
N LYS A 150 -3.60 -4.86 3.44
CA LYS A 150 -4.21 -6.17 3.31
C LYS A 150 -4.33 -6.46 1.81
N VAL A 151 -3.25 -6.97 1.21
CA VAL A 151 -3.27 -7.33 -0.19
C VAL A 151 -4.20 -8.53 -0.31
N SER A 152 -5.38 -8.31 -0.89
CA SER A 152 -6.31 -9.39 -1.21
C SER A 152 -5.76 -10.18 -2.41
N ILE A 153 -4.62 -10.86 -2.23
CA ILE A 153 -4.11 -11.79 -3.25
C ILE A 153 -4.78 -13.17 -3.11
N LYS A 154 -5.65 -13.34 -2.11
CA LYS A 154 -6.49 -14.53 -1.91
C LYS A 154 -7.24 -14.99 -3.17
N ASP A 155 -7.49 -14.09 -4.12
CA ASP A 155 -8.28 -14.39 -5.31
C ASP A 155 -7.57 -15.25 -6.37
N LEU A 156 -6.25 -15.49 -6.27
CA LEU A 156 -5.51 -16.15 -7.37
C LEU A 156 -4.63 -17.33 -6.98
N ASN A 157 -4.41 -17.63 -5.69
CA ASN A 157 -3.47 -18.66 -5.22
C ASN A 157 -2.03 -18.54 -5.79
N LEU A 158 -1.74 -17.48 -6.56
CA LEU A 158 -0.49 -17.27 -7.31
C LEU A 158 0.69 -17.02 -6.38
N ASP A 159 0.46 -16.51 -5.17
CA ASP A 159 1.52 -16.33 -4.19
C ASP A 159 2.08 -17.67 -3.74
N ASN A 160 1.19 -18.63 -3.47
CA ASN A 160 1.59 -19.99 -3.11
C ASN A 160 2.34 -20.66 -4.27
N GLU A 161 1.90 -20.44 -5.52
CA GLU A 161 2.60 -20.94 -6.72
C GLU A 161 3.98 -20.29 -6.89
N LEU A 162 4.10 -18.98 -6.64
CA LEU A 162 5.39 -18.29 -6.68
C LEU A 162 6.32 -18.86 -5.61
N ILE A 163 5.89 -18.92 -4.34
CA ILE A 163 6.68 -19.50 -3.24
C ILE A 163 7.07 -20.96 -3.51
N TYR A 164 6.13 -21.75 -4.04
CA TYR A 164 6.38 -23.13 -4.42
C TYR A 164 7.44 -23.23 -5.52
N SER A 165 7.37 -22.39 -6.55
CA SER A 165 8.38 -22.35 -7.63
C SER A 165 9.76 -21.92 -7.13
N LEU A 166 9.85 -20.95 -6.22
CA LEU A 166 11.11 -20.53 -5.58
C LEU A 166 11.74 -21.69 -4.78
N ASN A 167 10.93 -22.44 -4.04
CA ASN A 167 11.39 -23.61 -3.31
C ASN A 167 11.88 -24.73 -4.23
N LYS A 168 11.21 -24.94 -5.38
CA LYS A 168 11.67 -25.88 -6.40
C LYS A 168 13.03 -25.49 -6.95
N ILE A 169 13.27 -24.21 -7.22
CA ILE A 169 14.58 -23.73 -7.68
C ILE A 169 15.67 -24.02 -6.65
N ILE A 170 15.44 -23.68 -5.36
CA ILE A 170 16.40 -23.96 -4.28
C ILE A 170 16.70 -25.46 -4.21
N LYS A 171 15.66 -26.29 -4.27
CA LYS A 171 15.81 -27.75 -4.24
C LYS A 171 16.61 -28.24 -5.45
N GLN A 172 16.27 -27.80 -6.66
CA GLN A 172 16.98 -28.20 -7.88
C GLN A 172 18.46 -27.87 -7.81
N LEU A 173 18.83 -26.69 -7.29
CA LEU A 173 20.22 -26.29 -7.13
C LEU A 173 20.95 -27.13 -6.08
N SER A 174 20.26 -27.53 -5.01
CA SER A 174 20.79 -28.48 -4.03
C SER A 174 21.00 -29.87 -4.64
N ASP A 175 20.04 -30.35 -5.41
CA ASP A 175 20.09 -31.66 -6.06
C ASP A 175 21.23 -31.71 -7.10
N ILE A 176 21.41 -30.65 -7.91
CA ILE A 176 22.53 -30.53 -8.87
C ILE A 176 23.87 -30.60 -8.14
N ARG A 177 24.01 -29.85 -7.04
CA ARG A 177 25.23 -29.85 -6.24
C ARG A 177 25.51 -31.25 -5.67
N GLU A 178 24.52 -31.89 -5.08
CA GLU A 178 24.64 -33.22 -4.50
C GLU A 178 25.00 -34.27 -5.57
N TYR A 179 24.42 -34.17 -6.76
CA TYR A 179 24.75 -35.02 -7.90
C TYR A 179 26.22 -34.88 -8.32
N ILE A 180 26.71 -33.65 -8.45
CA ILE A 180 28.13 -33.34 -8.76
C ILE A 180 29.08 -33.87 -7.68
N GLU A 181 28.68 -33.83 -6.41
CA GLU A 181 29.52 -34.33 -5.30
C GLU A 181 29.59 -35.87 -5.25
N LYS A 182 28.55 -36.56 -5.74
CA LYS A 182 28.40 -38.02 -5.61
C LYS A 182 28.80 -38.83 -6.83
N GLU A 183 28.73 -38.27 -8.03
CA GLU A 183 28.98 -39.01 -9.28
C GLU A 183 30.49 -39.00 -9.63
N PRO A 184 31.19 -40.15 -9.55
CA PRO A 184 32.61 -40.23 -9.88
C PRO A 184 32.87 -40.34 -11.38
N ASP A 185 31.88 -40.76 -12.19
CA ASP A 185 32.04 -40.96 -13.63
C ASP A 185 31.69 -39.70 -14.43
N ILE A 186 32.60 -39.31 -15.31
CA ILE A 186 32.56 -38.02 -16.01
C ILE A 186 31.46 -37.98 -17.08
N ASP A 187 31.30 -39.07 -17.84
CA ASP A 187 30.34 -39.12 -18.94
C ASP A 187 28.90 -39.16 -18.39
N SER A 188 28.68 -39.94 -17.34
CA SER A 188 27.41 -39.97 -16.60
C SER A 188 27.07 -38.62 -15.99
N LEU A 189 28.05 -37.95 -15.37
CA LEU A 189 27.90 -36.63 -14.77
C LEU A 189 27.54 -35.55 -15.79
N SER A 190 28.16 -35.55 -16.97
CA SER A 190 27.87 -34.56 -18.01
C SER A 190 26.43 -34.65 -18.51
N GLN A 191 25.95 -35.87 -18.78
CA GLN A 191 24.58 -36.06 -19.26
C GLN A 191 23.55 -35.70 -18.18
N GLY A 192 23.79 -36.09 -16.92
CA GLY A 192 22.91 -35.76 -15.80
C GLY A 192 22.81 -34.25 -15.53
N VAL A 193 23.95 -33.53 -15.55
CA VAL A 193 23.97 -32.07 -15.34
C VAL A 193 23.22 -31.33 -16.46
N ASP A 194 23.35 -31.76 -17.71
CA ASP A 194 22.64 -31.14 -18.84
C ASP A 194 21.11 -31.27 -18.71
N ASP A 195 20.61 -32.43 -18.29
CA ASP A 195 19.19 -32.64 -18.07
C ASP A 195 18.67 -31.83 -16.87
N MET A 196 19.41 -31.82 -15.76
CA MET A 196 19.04 -31.02 -14.59
C MET A 196 19.09 -29.50 -14.85
N ASN A 197 19.97 -29.05 -15.76
CA ASN A 197 20.05 -27.66 -16.21
C ASN A 197 18.82 -27.26 -17.04
N LYS A 198 18.32 -28.14 -17.92
CA LYS A 198 17.06 -27.88 -18.64
C LYS A 198 15.90 -27.67 -17.68
N ASP A 199 15.78 -28.54 -16.68
CA ASP A 199 14.75 -28.44 -15.64
C ASP A 199 14.88 -27.13 -14.84
N TYR A 200 16.10 -26.75 -14.45
CA TYR A 200 16.37 -25.48 -13.79
C TYR A 200 15.94 -24.27 -14.64
N VAL A 201 16.30 -24.24 -15.93
CA VAL A 201 15.92 -23.16 -16.85
C VAL A 201 14.41 -23.09 -17.03
N GLN A 202 13.72 -24.23 -17.10
CA GLN A 202 12.26 -24.27 -17.14
C GLN A 202 11.66 -23.66 -15.88
N LEU A 203 12.12 -24.06 -14.70
CA LEU A 203 11.66 -23.52 -13.42
C LEU A 203 11.86 -22.00 -13.32
N LEU A 204 13.00 -21.49 -13.78
CA LEU A 204 13.23 -20.04 -13.84
C LEU A 204 12.18 -19.30 -14.69
N ASN A 205 11.82 -19.87 -15.84
CA ASN A 205 10.83 -19.28 -16.74
C ASN A 205 9.42 -19.31 -16.14
N GLU A 206 9.06 -20.41 -15.47
CA GLU A 206 7.80 -20.54 -14.73
C GLU A 206 7.72 -19.52 -13.59
N THR A 207 8.76 -19.41 -12.75
CA THR A 207 8.83 -18.43 -11.66
C THR A 207 8.71 -16.99 -12.18
N LYS A 208 9.40 -16.65 -13.28
CA LYS A 208 9.27 -15.34 -13.95
C LYS A 208 7.85 -15.08 -14.41
N ALA A 209 7.16 -16.09 -14.95
CA ALA A 209 5.78 -15.96 -15.40
C ALA A 209 4.84 -15.66 -14.22
N TYR A 210 4.94 -16.41 -13.11
CA TYR A 210 4.13 -16.16 -11.92
C TYR A 210 4.34 -14.76 -11.37
N ALA A 211 5.60 -14.35 -11.18
CA ALA A 211 5.92 -13.00 -10.71
C ALA A 211 5.35 -11.92 -11.63
N LYS A 212 5.45 -12.09 -12.95
CA LYS A 212 4.89 -11.15 -13.93
C LYS A 212 3.37 -11.03 -13.80
N VAL A 213 2.66 -12.13 -13.61
CA VAL A 213 1.19 -12.11 -13.46
C VAL A 213 0.79 -11.40 -12.16
N ILE A 214 1.45 -11.68 -11.04
CA ILE A 214 1.20 -11.01 -9.75
C ILE A 214 1.42 -9.50 -9.89
N LEU A 215 2.60 -9.09 -10.37
CA LEU A 215 2.97 -7.68 -10.51
C LEU A 215 2.02 -6.94 -11.46
N LYS A 216 1.61 -7.56 -12.57
CA LYS A 216 0.65 -6.98 -13.51
C LYS A 216 -0.72 -6.82 -12.88
N THR A 217 -1.21 -7.84 -12.18
CA THR A 217 -2.53 -7.81 -11.55
C THR A 217 -2.62 -6.70 -10.50
N GLU A 218 -1.59 -6.56 -9.67
CA GLU A 218 -1.54 -5.52 -8.64
C GLU A 218 -1.38 -4.12 -9.24
N TRP A 219 -0.64 -4.00 -10.34
CA TRP A 219 -0.55 -2.73 -11.08
C TRP A 219 -1.90 -2.27 -11.62
N GLU A 220 -2.72 -3.18 -12.17
CA GLU A 220 -4.07 -2.84 -12.63
C GLU A 220 -5.00 -2.45 -11.47
N ARG A 221 -4.80 -3.01 -10.27
CA ARG A 221 -5.52 -2.58 -9.05
C ARG A 221 -5.12 -1.17 -8.62
N VAL A 222 -3.84 -0.82 -8.73
CA VAL A 222 -3.35 0.54 -8.45
C VAL A 222 -4.00 1.55 -9.41
N LYS A 223 -4.05 1.28 -10.71
CA LYS A 223 -4.71 2.17 -11.69
C LYS A 223 -6.17 2.46 -11.35
N LYS A 224 -6.91 1.46 -10.86
CA LYS A 224 -8.32 1.62 -10.45
C LYS A 224 -8.50 2.48 -9.19
N LEU A 225 -7.46 2.67 -8.38
CA LEU A 225 -7.49 3.55 -7.22
C LEU A 225 -7.18 5.02 -7.57
N GLU A 226 -6.57 5.23 -8.74
CA GLU A 226 -6.10 6.54 -9.21
C GLU A 226 -7.05 7.21 -10.20
N GLY A 227 -7.88 6.43 -10.90
CA GLY A 227 -8.97 6.92 -11.76
C GLY A 227 -10.29 7.03 -11.01
#